data_AF-A0AAI9DLD1-F1
#
_entry.id   AF-A0AAI9DLD1-F1
#
_cell.length_a   1.000
_cell.length_b   1.000
_cell.length_c   1.000
_cell.angle_alpha   90.00
_cell.angle_beta   90.00
_cell.angle_gamma   90.00
#
_symmetry.space_group_name_H-M   'P 1'
#
loop_
_entity.id
_entity.type
_entity.pdbx_description
1 polymer ?
#
loop_
_entity_poly.entity_id
_entity_poly.type
_entity_poly.pdbx_seq_one_letter_code
_entity_poly.pdbx_strand_id
1 'polypeptide(L)'
;MMIGMPGMIKAYDPKTQRAQVECGIQRVIDGNPETISVLINVPVQFSGTAEWSVFHELPPGTEGYIHFSQRSVDIWLDQGGPAEPLDARMFSASDAFFAPGYRSLKTVIPGLPTVGVGMSNASGSVCIHLTDNGITLRAGDQVVTLNGMGIELRTGQQVVNLTPAGLTHNMINIGNTHKHGGVMPGGGLTGFPTV
;
A
#
# COMPACT_ATOMS: atom_id res chain seq x y z
N MET A 1 11.14 -2.82 -32.04
CA MET A 1 9.86 -2.32 -31.50
C MET A 1 9.77 -2.79 -30.06
N MET A 2 9.61 -1.88 -29.10
CA MET A 2 9.42 -2.21 -27.69
C MET A 2 7.98 -1.91 -27.31
N ILE A 3 7.22 -2.89 -26.82
CA ILE A 3 5.81 -2.71 -26.45
C ILE A 3 5.70 -2.63 -24.92
N GLY A 4 6.25 -3.63 -24.25
CA GLY A 4 6.45 -3.61 -22.81
C GLY A 4 7.37 -4.74 -22.37
N MET A 5 7.94 -4.60 -21.18
CA MET A 5 8.80 -5.62 -20.56
C MET A 5 8.90 -5.40 -19.05
N PRO A 6 9.22 -6.44 -18.26
CA PRO A 6 9.52 -6.25 -16.85
C PRO A 6 10.78 -5.43 -16.67
N GLY A 7 10.90 -4.76 -15.52
CA GLY A 7 12.08 -4.00 -15.15
C GLY A 7 12.04 -3.59 -13.69
N MET A 8 12.99 -2.76 -13.30
CA MET A 8 13.10 -2.29 -11.93
C MET A 8 13.62 -0.86 -11.83
N ILE A 9 13.23 -0.17 -10.77
CA ILE A 9 13.71 1.18 -10.45
C ILE A 9 15.19 1.13 -10.06
N LYS A 10 15.97 2.06 -10.60
CA LYS A 10 17.35 2.36 -10.18
C LYS A 10 17.43 3.59 -9.30
N ALA A 11 16.63 4.60 -9.64
CA ALA A 11 16.48 5.82 -8.86
C ALA A 11 15.09 6.42 -9.12
N TYR A 12 14.58 7.18 -8.16
CA TYR A 12 13.30 7.87 -8.25
C TYR A 12 13.43 9.30 -7.74
N ASP A 13 12.95 10.28 -8.51
CA ASP A 13 12.83 11.67 -8.10
C ASP A 13 11.39 11.96 -7.67
N PRO A 14 11.12 12.16 -6.36
CA PRO A 14 9.78 12.43 -5.86
C PRO A 14 9.23 13.80 -6.26
N LYS A 15 10.08 14.76 -6.65
CA LYS A 15 9.62 16.11 -7.05
C LYS A 15 8.96 16.09 -8.41
N THR A 16 9.56 15.35 -9.35
CA THR A 16 9.07 15.24 -10.74
C THR A 16 8.25 13.97 -10.97
N GLN A 17 8.24 13.04 -9.99
CA GLN A 17 7.62 11.72 -10.09
C GLN A 17 8.16 10.93 -11.29
N ARG A 18 9.49 11.02 -11.50
CA ARG A 18 10.21 10.37 -12.59
C ARG A 18 11.20 9.35 -12.04
N ALA A 19 11.35 8.24 -12.74
CA ALA A 19 12.28 7.18 -12.39
C ALA A 19 13.38 7.02 -13.45
N GLN A 20 14.50 6.50 -12.99
CA GLN A 20 15.44 5.77 -13.82
C GLN A 20 15.10 4.28 -13.72
N VAL A 21 14.89 3.62 -14.85
CA VAL A 21 14.38 2.24 -14.89
C VAL A 21 15.32 1.36 -15.72
N GLU A 22 15.72 0.23 -15.16
CA GLU A 22 16.49 -0.80 -15.85
C GLU A 22 15.53 -1.86 -16.44
N CYS A 23 15.67 -2.13 -17.73
CA CYS A 23 14.94 -3.21 -18.39
C CYS A 23 15.43 -4.58 -17.88
N GLY A 24 14.50 -5.43 -17.45
CA GLY A 24 14.83 -6.74 -16.88
C GLY A 24 15.16 -7.81 -17.92
N ILE A 25 14.91 -7.55 -19.21
CA ILE A 25 15.16 -8.47 -20.32
C ILE A 25 16.13 -7.83 -21.30
N GLN A 26 17.21 -8.54 -21.61
CA GLN A 26 18.18 -8.15 -22.62
C GLN A 26 17.59 -8.29 -24.02
N ARG A 27 17.96 -7.37 -24.92
CA ARG A 27 17.62 -7.50 -26.34
C ARG A 27 18.62 -8.44 -27.00
N VAL A 28 18.19 -9.23 -27.97
CA VAL A 28 19.11 -10.03 -28.79
C VAL A 28 19.38 -9.30 -30.10
N ILE A 29 20.65 -9.01 -30.38
CA ILE A 29 21.14 -8.42 -31.63
C ILE A 29 22.20 -9.36 -32.19
N ASP A 30 21.97 -9.87 -33.40
CA ASP A 30 22.86 -10.83 -34.08
C ASP A 30 23.24 -12.05 -33.22
N GLY A 31 22.28 -12.52 -32.41
CA GLY A 31 22.45 -13.68 -31.51
C GLY A 31 23.12 -13.35 -30.17
N ASN A 32 23.58 -12.11 -29.97
CA ASN A 32 24.19 -11.68 -28.72
C ASN A 32 23.18 -10.95 -27.84
N PRO A 33 23.08 -11.30 -26.55
CA PRO A 33 22.29 -10.54 -25.61
C PRO A 33 22.98 -9.20 -25.29
N GLU A 34 22.24 -8.12 -25.44
CA GLU A 34 22.65 -6.76 -25.13
C GLU A 34 21.71 -6.14 -24.10
N THR A 35 22.32 -5.55 -23.06
CA THR A 35 21.57 -4.82 -22.03
C THR A 35 21.09 -3.50 -22.59
N ILE A 36 19.79 -3.27 -22.48
CA ILE A 36 19.18 -1.98 -22.82
C ILE A 36 19.68 -0.95 -21.81
N SER A 37 20.15 0.20 -22.29
CA SER A 37 20.57 1.31 -21.43
C SER A 37 19.45 1.72 -20.48
N VAL A 38 19.82 2.15 -19.27
CA VAL A 38 18.85 2.63 -18.28
C VAL A 38 17.98 3.72 -18.88
N LEU A 39 16.68 3.54 -18.78
CA LEU A 39 15.68 4.51 -19.21
C LEU A 39 15.65 5.64 -18.19
N ILE A 40 15.67 6.88 -18.65
CA ILE A 40 15.67 8.07 -17.80
C ILE A 40 14.36 8.85 -17.97
N ASN A 41 14.02 9.68 -17.00
CA ASN A 41 12.83 10.53 -17.03
C ASN A 41 11.52 9.74 -17.25
N VAL A 42 11.43 8.52 -16.72
CA VAL A 42 10.28 7.62 -16.91
C VAL A 42 9.19 7.98 -15.89
N PRO A 43 7.98 8.41 -16.30
CA PRO A 43 6.87 8.64 -15.37
C PRO A 43 6.44 7.34 -14.69
N VAL A 44 6.13 7.45 -13.39
CA VAL A 44 5.65 6.31 -12.60
C VAL A 44 4.15 6.41 -12.37
N GLN A 45 3.43 5.30 -12.57
CA GLN A 45 2.00 5.22 -12.32
C GLN A 45 1.70 5.19 -10.81
N PHE A 46 0.81 6.07 -10.37
CA PHE A 46 0.12 6.00 -9.09
C PHE A 46 -1.40 5.99 -9.31
N SER A 47 -2.14 5.29 -8.45
CA SER A 47 -3.60 5.29 -8.53
C SER A 47 -4.16 6.54 -7.87
N GLY A 48 -5.09 7.24 -8.51
CA GLY A 48 -5.71 8.44 -7.93
C GLY A 48 -6.32 9.39 -8.95
N THR A 49 -6.73 10.55 -8.44
CA THR A 49 -7.15 11.74 -9.18
C THR A 49 -6.27 12.93 -8.78
N ALA A 50 -6.66 14.14 -9.15
CA ALA A 50 -5.96 15.35 -8.70
C ALA A 50 -6.14 15.60 -7.18
N GLU A 51 -7.20 15.09 -6.58
CA GLU A 51 -7.59 15.33 -5.18
C GLU A 51 -7.14 14.21 -4.23
N TRP A 52 -6.99 12.99 -4.74
CA TRP A 52 -6.68 11.81 -3.94
C TRP A 52 -5.62 10.95 -4.62
N SER A 53 -4.69 10.41 -3.85
CA SER A 53 -3.65 9.54 -4.39
C SER A 53 -3.36 8.37 -3.45
N VAL A 54 -3.18 7.19 -4.04
CA VAL A 54 -2.56 6.03 -3.40
C VAL A 54 -1.10 6.00 -3.83
N PHE A 55 -0.22 6.34 -2.91
CA PHE A 55 1.22 6.34 -3.15
C PHE A 55 1.93 5.28 -2.30
N HIS A 56 3.11 4.90 -2.74
CA HIS A 56 4.01 4.02 -2.04
C HIS A 56 5.45 4.45 -2.30
N GLU A 57 6.35 4.08 -1.40
CA GLU A 57 7.77 4.29 -1.62
C GLU A 57 8.26 3.53 -2.85
N LEU A 58 9.25 4.10 -3.53
CA LEU A 58 9.85 3.54 -4.74
C LEU A 58 11.37 3.38 -4.57
N PRO A 59 11.83 2.52 -3.63
CA PRO A 59 13.25 2.28 -3.45
C PRO A 59 13.87 1.61 -4.69
N PRO A 60 15.19 1.77 -4.91
CA PRO A 60 15.91 1.00 -5.91
C PRO A 60 15.65 -0.50 -5.76
N GLY A 61 15.47 -1.18 -6.89
CA GLY A 61 15.09 -2.60 -6.94
C GLY A 61 13.58 -2.86 -6.90
N THR A 62 12.74 -1.81 -6.80
CA THR A 62 11.28 -1.97 -6.96
C THR A 62 10.97 -2.47 -8.38
N GLU A 63 10.46 -3.69 -8.47
CA GLU A 63 10.08 -4.31 -9.74
C GLU A 63 8.71 -3.82 -10.23
N GLY A 64 8.54 -3.87 -11.54
CA GLY A 64 7.32 -3.48 -12.22
C GLY A 64 7.35 -3.80 -13.70
N TYR A 65 6.41 -3.21 -14.42
CA TYR A 65 6.29 -3.35 -15.86
C TYR A 65 6.50 -2.03 -16.56
N ILE A 66 7.29 -2.06 -17.63
CA ILE A 66 7.59 -0.91 -18.47
C ILE A 66 6.65 -0.95 -19.65
N HIS A 67 5.93 0.14 -19.89
CA HIS A 67 5.11 0.35 -21.08
C HIS A 67 5.82 1.33 -22.00
N PHE A 68 5.89 1.05 -23.29
CA PHE A 68 6.44 1.97 -24.27
C PHE A 68 5.32 2.55 -25.12
N SER A 69 5.32 3.86 -25.28
CA SER A 69 4.30 4.58 -26.02
C SER A 69 4.37 4.30 -27.52
N GLN A 70 3.22 4.29 -28.18
CA GLN A 70 3.11 4.17 -29.63
C GLN A 70 3.72 5.39 -30.36
N ARG A 71 3.79 6.55 -29.71
CA ARG A 71 4.32 7.81 -30.25
C ARG A 71 5.19 8.52 -29.21
N SER A 72 5.99 9.47 -29.68
CA SER A 72 6.75 10.36 -28.78
C SER A 72 5.82 11.04 -27.77
N VAL A 73 6.23 11.06 -26.51
CA VAL A 73 5.43 11.61 -25.40
C VAL A 73 6.01 12.89 -24.81
N ASP A 74 7.16 13.36 -25.31
CA ASP A 74 7.92 14.49 -24.75
C ASP A 74 7.06 15.73 -24.52
N ILE A 75 6.25 16.14 -25.52
CA ILE A 75 5.39 17.33 -25.42
C ILE A 75 4.29 17.12 -24.37
N TRP A 76 3.70 15.93 -24.31
CA TRP A 76 2.67 15.62 -23.32
C TRP A 76 3.23 15.62 -21.89
N LEU A 77 4.46 15.14 -21.70
CA LEU A 77 5.12 15.14 -20.40
C LEU A 77 5.40 16.53 -19.85
N ASP A 78 5.57 17.52 -20.72
CA ASP A 78 5.79 18.93 -20.37
C ASP A 78 4.47 19.69 -20.17
N GLN A 79 3.50 19.51 -21.07
CA GLN A 79 2.34 20.40 -21.17
C GLN A 79 1.02 19.76 -20.69
N GLY A 80 0.95 18.43 -20.67
CA GLY A 80 -0.31 17.69 -20.54
C GLY A 80 -1.27 17.92 -21.71
N GLY A 81 -2.54 17.53 -21.53
CA GLY A 81 -3.61 17.76 -22.52
C GLY A 81 -3.43 17.02 -23.85
N PRO A 82 -4.23 17.34 -24.88
CA PRO A 82 -3.96 16.88 -26.24
C PRO A 82 -2.66 17.50 -26.74
N ALA A 83 -1.66 16.66 -27.06
CA ALA A 83 -0.36 17.08 -27.56
C ALA A 83 -0.08 16.39 -28.91
N GLU A 84 0.53 17.11 -29.85
CA GLU A 84 1.05 16.50 -31.07
C GLU A 84 2.34 15.71 -30.78
N PRO A 85 2.64 14.64 -31.52
CA PRO A 85 3.92 13.95 -31.40
C PRO A 85 5.06 14.89 -31.82
N LEU A 86 6.11 14.98 -31.01
CA LEU A 86 7.30 15.77 -31.33
C LEU A 86 7.98 15.28 -32.61
N ASP A 87 7.95 13.97 -32.82
CA ASP A 87 8.57 13.30 -33.96
C ASP A 87 7.86 11.98 -34.30
N ALA A 88 8.37 11.30 -35.34
CA ALA A 88 7.82 10.05 -35.87
C ALA A 88 8.24 8.79 -35.08
N ARG A 89 8.93 8.90 -33.94
CA ARG A 89 9.32 7.73 -33.12
C ARG A 89 8.08 6.95 -32.70
N MET A 90 8.23 5.64 -32.71
CA MET A 90 7.23 4.70 -32.25
C MET A 90 7.89 3.66 -31.37
N PHE A 91 7.27 3.32 -30.24
CA PHE A 91 7.71 2.18 -29.42
C PHE A 91 9.20 2.27 -29.05
N SER A 92 9.61 3.49 -28.69
CA SER A 92 10.98 3.92 -28.43
C SER A 92 11.31 3.83 -26.93
N ALA A 93 12.57 3.56 -26.60
CA ALA A 93 13.00 3.36 -25.21
C ALA A 93 12.86 4.63 -24.37
N SER A 94 12.99 5.79 -25.02
CA SER A 94 12.87 7.10 -24.40
C SER A 94 11.42 7.45 -24.04
N ASP A 95 10.44 6.74 -24.62
CA ASP A 95 9.02 7.03 -24.51
C ASP A 95 8.34 5.97 -23.62
N ALA A 96 8.85 5.83 -22.41
CA ALA A 96 8.46 4.78 -21.48
C ALA A 96 7.65 5.31 -20.30
N PHE A 97 6.82 4.44 -19.72
CA PHE A 97 6.10 4.60 -18.46
C PHE A 97 6.37 3.37 -17.58
N PHE A 98 6.34 3.54 -16.26
CA PHE A 98 6.57 2.46 -15.33
C PHE A 98 5.37 2.22 -14.41
N ALA A 99 4.87 0.99 -14.41
CA ALA A 99 3.83 0.51 -13.51
C ALA A 99 4.47 -0.40 -12.43
N PRO A 100 4.66 0.10 -11.19
CA PRO A 100 5.25 -0.69 -10.11
C PRO A 100 4.31 -1.83 -9.67
N GLY A 101 4.88 -2.92 -9.19
CA GLY A 101 4.14 -3.97 -8.49
C GLY A 101 4.11 -5.34 -9.15
N TYR A 102 4.43 -5.45 -10.44
CA TYR A 102 4.76 -6.74 -11.05
C TYR A 102 6.07 -7.27 -10.45
N ARG A 103 6.07 -8.54 -10.04
CA ARG A 103 7.16 -9.14 -9.26
C ARG A 103 7.67 -10.43 -9.90
N SER A 104 8.98 -10.60 -9.91
CA SER A 104 9.62 -11.88 -10.16
C SER A 104 9.47 -12.80 -8.94
N LEU A 105 9.78 -14.09 -9.10
CA LEU A 105 9.78 -15.03 -7.98
C LEU A 105 10.76 -14.64 -6.85
N LYS A 106 11.73 -13.76 -7.12
CA LYS A 106 12.71 -13.29 -6.13
C LYS A 106 12.17 -12.23 -5.19
N THR A 107 11.11 -11.52 -5.57
CA THR A 107 10.58 -10.37 -4.82
C THR A 107 9.12 -10.57 -4.41
N VAL A 108 8.63 -11.81 -4.45
CA VAL A 108 7.27 -12.18 -4.02
C VAL A 108 6.97 -11.60 -2.65
N ILE A 109 5.70 -11.25 -2.44
CA ILE A 109 5.23 -10.78 -1.13
C ILE A 109 5.06 -12.02 -0.24
N PRO A 110 5.90 -12.22 0.80
CA PRO A 110 5.78 -13.39 1.67
C PRO A 110 4.47 -13.32 2.45
N GLY A 111 3.75 -14.44 2.52
CA GLY A 111 2.50 -14.51 3.29
C GLY A 111 1.39 -13.59 2.79
N LEU A 112 1.35 -13.27 1.48
CA LEU A 112 0.28 -12.47 0.88
C LEU A 112 -1.10 -13.07 1.23
N PRO A 113 -2.02 -12.30 1.84
CA PRO A 113 -3.36 -12.80 2.17
C PRO A 113 -4.12 -13.27 0.93
N THR A 114 -4.80 -14.42 1.05
CA THR A 114 -5.61 -15.02 -0.03
C THR A 114 -7.10 -14.72 0.08
N VAL A 115 -7.51 -13.98 1.11
CA VAL A 115 -8.90 -13.60 1.36
C VAL A 115 -8.96 -12.11 1.67
N GLY A 116 -9.94 -11.43 1.06
CA GLY A 116 -10.18 -10.02 1.30
C GLY A 116 -9.20 -9.09 0.58
N VAL A 117 -9.12 -7.85 1.06
CA VAL A 117 -8.29 -6.78 0.48
C VAL A 117 -7.61 -5.99 1.59
N GLY A 118 -6.39 -5.51 1.34
CA GLY A 118 -5.66 -4.75 2.34
C GLY A 118 -4.42 -4.04 1.83
N MET A 119 -3.82 -3.28 2.73
CA MET A 119 -2.53 -2.61 2.56
C MET A 119 -1.66 -2.97 3.73
N SER A 120 -0.40 -3.33 3.48
CA SER A 120 0.52 -3.77 4.52
C SER A 120 1.95 -3.39 4.20
N ASN A 121 2.75 -3.17 5.25
CA ASN A 121 4.20 -3.23 5.11
C ASN A 121 4.68 -4.66 4.81
N ALA A 122 5.93 -4.82 4.39
CA ALA A 122 6.48 -6.10 3.95
C ALA A 122 6.44 -7.21 5.03
N SER A 123 6.49 -6.84 6.32
CA SER A 123 6.45 -7.80 7.43
C SER A 123 5.03 -8.18 7.88
N GLY A 124 3.99 -7.47 7.44
CA GLY A 124 2.64 -7.65 7.98
C GLY A 124 2.37 -6.94 9.31
N SER A 125 3.38 -6.28 9.89
CA SER A 125 3.27 -5.66 11.22
C SER A 125 2.46 -4.38 11.22
N VAL A 126 2.33 -3.70 10.08
CA VAL A 126 1.43 -2.54 9.92
C VAL A 126 0.50 -2.86 8.78
N CYS A 127 -0.80 -2.98 9.05
CA CYS A 127 -1.76 -3.49 8.08
C CYS A 127 -3.17 -2.95 8.29
N ILE A 128 -3.86 -2.69 7.19
CA ILE A 128 -5.32 -2.54 7.11
C ILE A 128 -5.83 -3.70 6.26
N HIS A 129 -6.72 -4.54 6.81
CA HIS A 129 -7.23 -5.73 6.12
C HIS A 129 -8.74 -5.86 6.29
N LEU A 130 -9.44 -5.95 5.18
CA LEU A 130 -10.89 -6.15 5.10
C LEU A 130 -11.15 -7.55 4.56
N THR A 131 -12.06 -8.27 5.19
CA THR A 131 -12.56 -9.59 4.79
C THR A 131 -14.09 -9.59 4.84
N ASP A 132 -14.73 -10.64 4.35
CA ASP A 132 -16.20 -10.80 4.47
C ASP A 132 -16.69 -10.80 5.93
N ASN A 133 -15.80 -11.15 6.87
CA ASN A 133 -16.13 -11.29 8.29
C ASN A 133 -15.76 -10.08 9.14
N GLY A 134 -15.07 -9.07 8.58
CA GLY A 134 -14.66 -7.91 9.35
C GLY A 134 -13.46 -7.15 8.83
N ILE A 135 -13.06 -6.16 9.62
CA ILE A 135 -11.97 -5.21 9.35
C ILE A 135 -10.96 -5.29 10.48
N THR A 136 -9.68 -5.36 10.14
CA THR A 136 -8.57 -5.32 11.09
C THR A 136 -7.63 -4.16 10.77
N LEU A 137 -7.30 -3.36 11.78
CA LEU A 137 -6.23 -2.36 11.75
C LEU A 137 -5.13 -2.82 12.70
N ARG A 138 -3.90 -2.93 12.23
CA ARG A 138 -2.75 -3.41 13.01
C ARG A 138 -1.57 -2.45 12.93
N ALA A 139 -0.95 -2.22 14.08
CA ALA A 139 0.38 -1.65 14.21
C ALA A 139 1.13 -2.45 15.31
N GLY A 140 2.02 -3.35 14.91
CA GLY A 140 2.69 -4.30 15.82
C GLY A 140 1.68 -5.12 16.64
N ASP A 141 1.77 -4.96 17.96
CA ASP A 141 0.90 -5.59 18.95
C ASP A 141 -0.37 -4.79 19.25
N GLN A 142 -0.54 -3.61 18.64
CA GLN A 142 -1.78 -2.87 18.67
C GLN A 142 -2.70 -3.34 17.55
N VAL A 143 -3.91 -3.78 17.90
CA VAL A 143 -4.90 -4.30 16.95
C VAL A 143 -6.27 -3.74 17.26
N VAL A 144 -6.96 -3.26 16.23
CA VAL A 144 -8.39 -2.92 16.29
C VAL A 144 -9.12 -3.84 15.33
N THR A 145 -10.12 -4.57 15.82
CA THR A 145 -10.92 -5.50 15.03
C THR A 145 -12.40 -5.12 15.12
N LEU A 146 -13.05 -5.01 13.97
CA LEU A 146 -14.50 -4.89 13.86
C LEU A 146 -15.01 -6.13 13.12
N ASN A 147 -15.92 -6.88 13.73
CA ASN A 147 -16.48 -8.09 13.10
C ASN A 147 -17.92 -8.32 13.60
N GLY A 148 -18.52 -9.44 13.18
CA GLY A 148 -19.89 -9.82 13.57
C GLY A 148 -20.12 -9.98 15.08
N MET A 149 -19.07 -10.06 15.91
CA MET A 149 -19.15 -10.18 17.36
C MET A 149 -19.05 -8.83 18.10
N GLY A 150 -18.58 -7.78 17.42
CA GLY A 150 -18.40 -6.45 18.00
C GLY A 150 -17.07 -5.80 17.63
N ILE A 151 -16.55 -5.00 18.55
CA ILE A 151 -15.31 -4.23 18.41
C ILE A 151 -14.31 -4.68 19.49
N GLU A 152 -13.11 -5.09 19.09
CA GLU A 152 -11.98 -5.39 19.97
C GLU A 152 -10.86 -4.36 19.78
N LEU A 153 -10.35 -3.80 20.88
CA LEU A 153 -9.13 -3.01 20.93
C LEU A 153 -8.10 -3.77 21.77
N ARG A 154 -6.94 -4.06 21.19
CA ARG A 154 -5.87 -4.82 21.82
C ARG A 154 -4.57 -4.01 21.82
N THR A 155 -3.87 -4.03 22.94
CA THR A 155 -2.48 -3.54 23.07
C THR A 155 -1.68 -4.51 23.94
N GLY A 156 -0.91 -5.38 23.29
CA GLY A 156 -0.25 -6.49 23.97
C GLY A 156 -1.27 -7.40 24.66
N GLN A 157 -1.16 -7.51 25.99
CA GLN A 157 -2.08 -8.33 26.81
C GLN A 157 -3.38 -7.61 27.18
N GLN A 158 -3.47 -6.29 27.02
CA GLN A 158 -4.66 -5.53 27.37
C GLN A 158 -5.68 -5.61 26.25
N VAL A 159 -6.93 -5.94 26.60
CA VAL A 159 -8.04 -6.07 25.65
C VAL A 159 -9.28 -5.36 26.17
N VAL A 160 -9.84 -4.47 25.35
CA VAL A 160 -11.14 -3.85 25.57
C VAL A 160 -12.10 -4.33 24.48
N ASN A 161 -13.25 -4.87 24.87
CA ASN A 161 -14.27 -5.35 23.93
C ASN A 161 -15.59 -4.64 24.13
N LEU A 162 -16.19 -4.15 23.04
CA LEU A 162 -17.59 -3.76 22.98
C LEU A 162 -18.35 -4.79 22.14
N THR A 163 -19.25 -5.52 22.78
CA THR A 163 -20.07 -6.57 22.16
C THR A 163 -21.55 -6.34 22.47
N PRO A 164 -22.48 -7.10 21.87
CA PRO A 164 -23.89 -7.08 22.30
C PRO A 164 -24.09 -7.39 23.79
N ALA A 165 -23.15 -8.09 24.45
CA ALA A 165 -23.19 -8.36 25.89
C ALA A 165 -22.72 -7.19 26.77
N GLY A 166 -22.16 -6.12 26.17
CA GLY A 166 -21.67 -4.93 26.87
C GLY A 166 -20.17 -4.68 26.69
N LEU A 167 -19.64 -3.80 27.54
CA LEU A 167 -18.24 -3.36 27.54
C LEU A 167 -17.42 -4.14 28.57
N THR A 168 -16.32 -4.73 28.14
CA THR A 168 -15.39 -5.45 29.02
C THR A 168 -13.95 -4.97 28.86
N HIS A 169 -13.17 -5.05 29.95
CA HIS A 169 -11.71 -4.93 29.96
C HIS A 169 -11.12 -6.21 30.55
N ASN A 170 -10.29 -6.90 29.76
CA ASN A 170 -9.72 -8.21 30.10
C ASN A 170 -10.81 -9.20 30.61
N MET A 171 -11.94 -9.25 29.88
CA MET A 171 -13.14 -10.06 30.18
C MET A 171 -13.95 -9.62 31.41
N ILE A 172 -13.54 -8.56 32.12
CA ILE A 172 -14.30 -8.02 33.25
C ILE A 172 -15.27 -6.94 32.75
N ASN A 173 -16.54 -7.07 33.11
CA ASN A 173 -17.56 -6.06 32.82
C ASN A 173 -17.21 -4.72 33.49
N ILE A 174 -17.10 -3.67 32.68
CA ILE A 174 -16.90 -2.28 33.10
C ILE A 174 -18.03 -1.37 32.60
N GLY A 175 -19.14 -1.97 32.13
CA GLY A 175 -20.33 -1.30 31.68
C GLY A 175 -21.31 -0.96 32.81
N ASN A 176 -22.57 -0.69 32.45
CA ASN A 176 -23.63 -0.23 33.37
C ASN A 176 -24.02 -1.22 34.48
N THR A 177 -23.61 -2.48 34.37
CA THR A 177 -23.93 -3.56 35.31
C THR A 177 -22.72 -4.00 36.14
N HIS A 178 -21.58 -3.31 36.06
CA HIS A 178 -20.44 -3.58 36.93
C HIS A 178 -20.82 -3.34 38.40
N LYS A 179 -20.25 -4.14 39.31
CA LYS A 179 -20.54 -4.09 40.74
C LYS A 179 -19.27 -4.26 41.57
N HIS A 180 -19.25 -3.60 42.72
CA HIS A 180 -18.24 -3.79 43.77
C HIS A 180 -18.86 -4.58 44.93
N GLY A 181 -18.22 -5.68 45.34
CA GLY A 181 -18.63 -6.50 46.49
C GLY A 181 -17.82 -6.19 47.74
N GLY A 182 -18.28 -6.71 48.89
CA GLY A 182 -17.51 -6.65 50.15
C GLY A 182 -17.50 -5.28 50.84
N VAL A 183 -18.44 -4.40 50.50
CA VAL A 183 -18.56 -3.05 51.09
C VAL A 183 -19.81 -2.94 51.96
N MET A 184 -19.72 -2.17 53.04
CA MET A 184 -20.89 -1.69 53.79
C MET A 184 -21.30 -0.33 53.20
N PRO A 185 -22.48 -0.20 52.56
CA PRO A 185 -22.91 1.06 51.98
C PRO A 185 -23.11 2.13 53.06
N GLY A 186 -22.49 3.29 52.90
CA GLY A 186 -22.81 4.49 53.68
C GLY A 186 -24.00 5.27 53.09
N GLY A 187 -24.45 6.32 53.76
CA GLY A 187 -25.55 7.18 53.29
C GLY A 187 -25.18 8.19 52.19
N GLY A 188 -23.91 8.30 51.83
CA GLY A 188 -23.43 9.19 50.77
C GLY A 188 -23.32 8.50 49.42
N LEU A 189 -23.57 9.23 48.34
CA LEU A 189 -23.20 8.81 46.99
C LEU A 189 -21.74 9.16 46.75
N THR A 190 -21.05 8.35 45.94
CA THR A 190 -19.76 8.75 45.39
C THR A 190 -19.97 9.92 44.43
N GLY A 191 -18.98 10.81 44.33
CA GLY A 191 -18.97 11.82 43.27
C GLY A 191 -18.92 11.18 41.88
N PHE A 192 -19.17 12.00 40.85
CA PHE A 192 -18.88 11.60 39.47
C PHE A 192 -17.38 11.31 39.32
N PRO A 193 -16.96 10.42 38.39
CA PRO A 193 -15.56 10.32 38.00
C PRO A 193 -15.00 11.71 37.69
N THR A 194 -13.93 12.10 38.38
CA THR A 194 -13.22 13.36 38.14
C THR A 194 -12.01 13.09 37.25
N VAL A 195 -11.63 14.08 36.44
CA VAL A 195 -10.49 14.00 35.50
C VAL A 195 -9.14 14.05 36.19
#